data_AF-A0A9P5RFG6-F1
#
_entry.id   AF-A0A9P5RFG6-F1
#
_cell.length_a   1.000
_cell.length_b   1.000
_cell.length_c   1.000
_cell.angle_alpha   90.00
_cell.angle_beta   90.00
_cell.angle_gamma   90.00
#
_symmetry.space_group_name_H-M   'P 1'
#
loop_
_entity.id
_entity.type
_entity.pdbx_description
1 polymer ?
#
loop_
_entity_poly.entity_id
_entity_poly.type
_entity_poly.pdbx_seq_one_letter_code
_entity_poly.pdbx_strand_id
1 'polypeptide(L)'
;MGNFLSQFNDLVNRDADSKVPDVQLDFEDSSMTEEELESYSNVLHMLEPTADLLEMLRTYEGCGEYIRQAIGSPGPESEQEAWDHVRPAVAKLKMFYKYSSSIEQCLPQILQTLCIGDVNKNLERHQGLARILCQLLDFVFEFDSLKMKTPQIQNDFSYYRRCLSRGKLSNEVDLKSAMNEDELANHVSMFYAYPTPMLKTVTEVTTQFVGQHRVRRSVSECLATLAGVCYHTVNNSKKKPNQRPETTAFCLRVMVISIIIYDHIEPQGAFYKASPINIKNSVKAIHTFGNTTDTPNLISALRFNTKHLNDATTPKTIKTLIATTA
;
A
#
# COMPACT_ATOMS: atom_id res chain seq x y z
N MET A 1 -12.32 39.99 31.06
CA MET A 1 -11.03 39.33 30.72
C MET A 1 -11.02 37.81 30.95
N GLY A 2 -12.15 37.14 31.23
CA GLY A 2 -12.18 35.68 31.46
C GLY A 2 -12.52 34.81 30.23
N ASN A 3 -13.07 35.38 29.15
CA ASN A 3 -13.50 34.60 27.97
C ASN A 3 -12.44 34.46 26.86
N PHE A 4 -11.36 35.25 26.90
CA PHE A 4 -10.31 35.18 25.89
C PHE A 4 -9.28 34.09 26.22
N LEU A 5 -9.02 33.86 27.51
CA LEU A 5 -8.13 32.79 27.98
C LEU A 5 -8.75 31.39 27.85
N SER A 6 -10.08 31.25 27.96
CA SER A 6 -10.74 29.95 27.74
C SER A 6 -10.73 29.54 26.26
N GLN A 7 -10.94 30.49 25.34
CA GLN A 7 -10.83 30.21 23.90
C GLN A 7 -9.40 29.88 23.46
N PHE A 8 -8.39 30.50 24.11
CA PHE A 8 -6.99 30.14 23.87
C PHE A 8 -6.64 28.77 24.45
N ASN A 9 -7.17 28.41 25.63
CA ASN A 9 -6.99 27.07 26.20
C ASN A 9 -7.74 25.98 25.41
N ASP A 10 -8.87 26.29 24.78
CA ASP A 10 -9.61 25.35 23.93
C ASP A 10 -8.94 25.13 22.57
N LEU A 11 -8.19 26.12 22.07
CA LEU A 11 -7.33 25.97 20.88
C LEU A 11 -6.05 25.18 21.22
N VAL A 12 -5.42 25.46 22.37
CA VAL A 12 -4.20 24.75 22.81
C VAL A 12 -4.50 23.31 23.25
N ASN A 13 -5.67 23.02 23.82
CA ASN A 13 -6.06 21.66 24.22
C ASN A 13 -6.60 20.78 23.07
N ARG A 14 -6.93 21.34 21.90
CA ARG A 14 -7.33 20.53 20.74
C ARG A 14 -6.15 19.89 20.01
N ASP A 15 -4.95 20.47 20.16
CA ASP A 15 -3.71 19.95 19.56
C ASP A 15 -2.85 19.15 20.56
N ALA A 16 -3.20 19.12 21.84
CA ALA A 16 -2.46 18.39 22.88
C ALA A 16 -2.51 16.84 22.74
N ASP A 17 -3.32 16.31 21.82
CA ASP A 17 -3.48 14.87 21.58
C ASP A 17 -2.62 14.34 20.41
N SER A 18 -1.90 15.20 19.70
CA SER A 18 -0.95 14.81 18.65
C SER A 18 0.48 14.97 19.16
N LYS A 19 1.16 13.84 19.41
CA LYS A 19 2.62 13.84 19.64
C LYS A 19 3.41 13.95 18.34
N VAL A 20 2.72 14.15 17.21
CA VAL A 20 3.31 14.18 15.88
C VAL A 20 3.74 15.61 15.56
N PRO A 21 4.96 15.84 15.05
CA PRO A 21 5.44 17.15 14.63
C PRO A 21 4.51 17.84 13.61
N ASP A 22 4.43 19.18 13.66
CA ASP A 22 3.62 20.01 12.76
C ASP A 22 4.34 20.20 11.41
N VAL A 23 4.41 19.13 10.62
CA VAL A 23 4.92 19.16 9.24
C VAL A 23 3.77 19.43 8.29
N GLN A 24 3.87 20.46 7.45
CA GLN A 24 2.87 20.76 6.42
C GLN A 24 3.31 20.19 5.08
N LEU A 25 2.64 19.11 4.63
CA LEU A 25 2.81 18.60 3.27
C LEU A 25 1.68 19.14 2.38
N ASP A 26 2.06 19.82 1.30
CA ASP A 26 1.11 20.21 0.27
C ASP A 26 0.87 19.02 -0.68
N PHE A 27 -0.36 18.51 -0.69
CA PHE A 27 -0.77 17.43 -1.59
C PHE A 27 -1.25 17.92 -2.96
N GLU A 28 -1.44 19.24 -3.14
CA GLU A 28 -2.03 19.84 -4.35
C GLU A 28 -0.98 20.50 -5.27
N ASP A 29 0.15 20.97 -4.72
CA ASP A 29 1.26 21.54 -5.53
C ASP A 29 2.20 20.44 -6.05
N SER A 30 2.17 20.11 -7.34
CA SER A 30 3.01 19.05 -7.93
C SER A 30 4.44 19.47 -8.27
N SER A 31 4.87 20.69 -7.94
CA SER A 31 6.20 21.17 -8.33
C SER A 31 7.33 20.40 -7.61
N MET A 32 8.30 19.95 -8.39
CA MET A 32 9.61 19.48 -7.90
C MET A 32 10.67 20.37 -8.53
N THR A 33 11.76 20.59 -7.80
CA THR A 33 12.89 21.36 -8.34
C THR A 33 13.61 20.57 -9.43
N GLU A 34 14.29 21.25 -10.36
CA GLU A 34 15.06 20.57 -11.43
C GLU A 34 16.12 19.60 -10.85
N GLU A 35 16.76 19.98 -9.74
CA GLU A 35 17.73 19.16 -9.02
C GLU A 35 17.10 17.87 -8.45
N GLU A 36 15.86 17.94 -7.96
CA GLU A 36 15.11 16.77 -7.48
C GLU A 36 14.65 15.86 -8.64
N LEU A 37 14.25 16.44 -9.77
CA LEU A 37 13.85 15.67 -10.95
C LEU A 37 15.02 14.83 -11.49
N GLU A 38 16.21 15.42 -11.56
CA GLU A 38 17.42 14.69 -12.00
C GLU A 38 17.83 13.63 -10.96
N SER A 39 17.82 13.99 -9.67
CA SER A 39 18.23 13.10 -8.58
C SER A 39 17.29 11.91 -8.37
N TYR A 40 16.00 12.07 -8.67
CA TYR A 40 14.97 11.06 -8.41
C TYR A 40 14.31 10.50 -9.68
N SER A 41 14.96 10.64 -10.84
CA SER A 41 14.46 10.10 -12.12
C SER A 41 14.04 8.63 -12.03
N ASN A 42 14.84 7.76 -11.40
CA ASN A 42 14.50 6.34 -11.23
C ASN A 42 13.22 6.14 -10.39
N VAL A 43 13.03 6.96 -9.36
CA VAL A 43 11.87 6.91 -8.47
C VAL A 43 10.62 7.46 -9.17
N LEU A 44 10.78 8.46 -10.03
CA LEU A 44 9.70 8.98 -10.88
C LEU A 44 9.25 7.94 -11.91
N HIS A 45 10.19 7.25 -12.57
CA HIS A 45 9.91 6.14 -13.47
C HIS A 45 9.17 4.98 -12.79
N MET A 46 9.37 4.77 -11.49
CA MET A 46 8.57 3.81 -10.73
C MET A 46 7.10 4.25 -10.64
N LEU A 47 6.77 5.54 -10.59
CA LEU A 47 5.37 5.96 -10.49
C LEU A 47 4.64 6.01 -11.83
N GLU A 48 5.33 6.22 -12.95
CA GLU A 48 4.74 6.32 -14.30
C GLU A 48 3.71 5.21 -14.63
N PRO A 49 3.99 3.91 -14.42
CA PRO A 49 3.05 2.86 -14.82
C PRO A 49 1.86 2.67 -13.85
N THR A 50 1.83 3.33 -12.69
CA THR A 50 0.87 3.01 -11.62
C THR A 50 -0.59 3.09 -12.04
N ALA A 51 -0.98 4.14 -12.77
CA ALA A 51 -2.36 4.32 -13.23
C ALA A 51 -2.78 3.21 -14.20
N ASP A 52 -1.92 2.88 -15.17
CA ASP A 52 -2.16 1.83 -16.16
C ASP A 52 -2.24 0.45 -15.50
N LEU A 53 -1.39 0.18 -14.52
CA LEU A 53 -1.41 -1.09 -13.77
C LEU A 53 -2.71 -1.23 -12.97
N LEU A 54 -3.18 -0.17 -12.32
CA LEU A 54 -4.45 -0.18 -11.60
C LEU A 54 -5.62 -0.40 -12.56
N GLU A 55 -5.63 0.26 -13.72
CA GLU A 55 -6.69 0.11 -14.71
C GLU A 55 -6.70 -1.31 -15.31
N MET A 56 -5.52 -1.86 -15.60
CA MET A 56 -5.37 -3.23 -16.06
C MET A 56 -5.89 -4.26 -15.04
N LEU A 57 -5.75 -3.97 -13.74
CA LEU A 57 -6.27 -4.82 -12.67
C LEU A 57 -7.77 -4.65 -12.47
N ARG A 58 -8.30 -3.42 -12.58
CA ARG A 58 -9.75 -3.13 -12.52
C ARG A 58 -10.52 -3.84 -13.63
N THR A 59 -9.93 -3.92 -14.81
CA THR A 59 -10.51 -4.55 -16.01
C THR A 59 -10.11 -6.04 -16.17
N TYR A 60 -9.55 -6.65 -15.12
CA TYR A 60 -9.16 -8.07 -15.16
C TYR A 60 -10.40 -8.98 -15.05
N GLU A 61 -10.85 -9.53 -16.17
CA GLU A 61 -12.03 -10.44 -16.23
C GLU A 61 -11.70 -11.88 -15.78
N GLY A 62 -10.45 -12.29 -15.98
CA GLY A 62 -9.97 -13.66 -15.74
C GLY A 62 -10.38 -14.67 -16.80
N CYS A 63 -9.90 -15.91 -16.67
CA CYS A 63 -10.05 -16.94 -17.70
C CYS A 63 -10.90 -18.13 -17.25
N GLY A 64 -11.75 -17.93 -16.24
CA GLY A 64 -12.44 -19.01 -15.55
C GLY A 64 -13.34 -19.88 -16.42
N GLU A 65 -14.00 -19.32 -17.44
CA GLU A 65 -14.85 -20.08 -18.36
C GLU A 65 -14.04 -21.04 -19.23
N TYR A 66 -13.01 -20.54 -19.91
CA TYR A 66 -12.12 -21.35 -20.73
C TYR A 66 -11.40 -22.42 -19.90
N ILE A 67 -10.94 -22.08 -18.70
CA ILE A 67 -10.31 -23.04 -17.78
C ILE A 67 -11.29 -24.16 -17.37
N ARG A 68 -12.54 -23.81 -17.04
CA ARG A 68 -13.57 -24.81 -16.71
C ARG A 68 -13.86 -25.73 -17.88
N GLN A 69 -13.95 -25.19 -19.09
CA GLN A 69 -14.18 -25.97 -20.31
C GLN A 69 -13.03 -26.95 -20.59
N ALA A 70 -11.78 -26.48 -20.48
CA ALA A 70 -10.61 -27.34 -20.67
C ALA A 70 -10.50 -28.45 -19.60
N ILE A 71 -10.91 -28.20 -18.35
CA ILE A 71 -10.91 -29.20 -17.28
C ILE A 71 -12.10 -30.17 -17.40
N GLY A 72 -13.29 -29.66 -17.75
CA GLY A 72 -14.53 -30.44 -17.81
C GLY A 72 -14.65 -31.32 -19.06
N SER A 73 -14.11 -30.86 -20.19
CA SER A 73 -14.06 -31.59 -21.45
C SER A 73 -12.64 -31.57 -22.02
N PRO A 74 -11.71 -32.39 -21.48
CA PRO A 74 -10.32 -32.38 -21.90
C PRO A 74 -10.17 -32.81 -23.36
N GLY A 75 -9.61 -31.93 -24.18
CA GLY A 75 -9.32 -32.19 -25.59
C GLY A 75 -8.32 -31.16 -26.13
N PRO A 76 -7.64 -31.43 -27.26
CA PRO A 76 -6.61 -30.54 -27.79
C PRO A 76 -7.11 -29.11 -28.07
N GLU A 77 -8.33 -28.99 -28.59
CA GLU A 77 -8.95 -27.71 -28.93
C GLU A 77 -9.32 -26.88 -27.69
N SER A 78 -10.03 -27.49 -26.72
CA SER A 78 -10.41 -26.80 -25.47
C SER A 78 -9.20 -26.41 -24.63
N GLU A 79 -8.16 -27.25 -24.63
CA GLU A 79 -6.90 -26.97 -23.97
C GLU A 79 -6.10 -25.83 -24.62
N GLN A 80 -6.15 -25.73 -25.95
CA GLN A 80 -5.48 -24.68 -26.72
C GLN A 80 -6.21 -23.34 -26.53
N GLU A 81 -7.54 -23.34 -26.62
CA GLU A 81 -8.37 -22.14 -26.41
C GLU A 81 -8.18 -21.56 -25.01
N ALA A 82 -8.15 -22.41 -23.98
CA ALA A 82 -7.84 -21.97 -22.61
C ALA A 82 -6.43 -21.42 -22.50
N TRP A 83 -5.46 -22.02 -23.19
CA TRP A 83 -4.08 -21.54 -23.17
C TRP A 83 -3.92 -20.17 -23.83
N ASP A 84 -4.59 -19.96 -24.97
CA ASP A 84 -4.53 -18.71 -25.72
C ASP A 84 -5.13 -17.53 -24.95
N HIS A 85 -6.11 -17.76 -24.08
CA HIS A 85 -6.66 -16.76 -23.16
C HIS A 85 -5.85 -16.59 -21.88
N VAL A 86 -5.33 -17.68 -21.30
CA VAL A 86 -4.58 -17.63 -20.04
C VAL A 86 -3.22 -16.96 -20.22
N ARG A 87 -2.52 -17.20 -21.35
CA ARG A 87 -1.20 -16.61 -21.62
C ARG A 87 -1.17 -15.07 -21.52
N PRO A 88 -2.05 -14.30 -22.20
CA PRO A 88 -2.06 -12.84 -22.05
C PRO A 88 -2.49 -12.40 -20.65
N ALA A 89 -3.43 -13.09 -20.01
CA ALA A 89 -3.81 -12.78 -18.63
C ALA A 89 -2.62 -12.92 -17.67
N VAL A 90 -1.86 -14.01 -17.78
CA VAL A 90 -0.64 -14.26 -17.01
C VAL A 90 0.47 -13.26 -17.32
N ALA A 91 0.58 -12.78 -18.55
CA ALA A 91 1.53 -11.72 -18.88
C ALA A 91 1.26 -10.45 -18.04
N LYS A 92 -0.02 -10.06 -17.86
CA LYS A 92 -0.43 -8.98 -16.96
C LYS A 92 -0.02 -9.28 -15.50
N LEU A 93 -0.26 -10.50 -15.03
CA LEU A 93 0.12 -10.92 -13.67
C LEU A 93 1.65 -10.84 -13.44
N LYS A 94 2.45 -11.22 -14.43
CA LYS A 94 3.90 -11.06 -14.39
C LYS A 94 4.32 -9.59 -14.37
N MET A 95 3.62 -8.71 -15.08
CA MET A 95 3.89 -7.26 -15.05
C MET A 95 3.68 -6.69 -13.64
N PHE A 96 2.58 -7.06 -12.98
CA PHE A 96 2.31 -6.64 -11.61
C PHE A 96 3.38 -7.13 -10.62
N TYR A 97 3.84 -8.38 -10.74
CA TYR A 97 4.94 -8.89 -9.92
C TYR A 97 6.26 -8.15 -10.22
N LYS A 98 6.61 -7.94 -11.49
CA LYS A 98 7.83 -7.19 -11.84
C LYS A 98 7.80 -5.77 -11.29
N TYR A 99 6.63 -5.15 -11.24
CA TYR A 99 6.46 -3.85 -10.62
C TYR A 99 6.79 -3.87 -9.12
N SER A 100 6.45 -4.94 -8.39
CA SER A 100 6.84 -5.07 -6.98
C SER A 100 8.35 -5.10 -6.81
N SER A 101 9.10 -5.72 -7.73
CA SER A 101 10.56 -5.66 -7.74
C SER A 101 11.11 -4.24 -8.00
N SER A 102 10.43 -3.42 -8.79
CA SER A 102 10.79 -2.00 -8.95
C SER A 102 10.64 -1.23 -7.63
N ILE A 103 9.57 -1.52 -6.86
CA ILE A 103 9.37 -0.95 -5.52
C ILE A 103 10.53 -1.36 -4.58
N GLU A 104 10.92 -2.63 -4.58
CA GLU A 104 12.03 -3.14 -3.76
C GLU A 104 13.35 -2.39 -4.00
N GLN A 105 13.59 -1.96 -5.25
CA GLN A 105 14.80 -1.23 -5.63
C GLN A 105 14.75 0.26 -5.31
N CYS A 106 13.58 0.89 -5.45
CA CYS A 106 13.42 2.34 -5.33
C CYS A 106 13.07 2.80 -3.91
N LEU A 107 12.27 2.04 -3.17
CA LEU A 107 11.83 2.43 -1.82
C LEU A 107 12.98 2.68 -0.84
N PRO A 108 14.08 1.90 -0.82
CA PRO A 108 15.22 2.20 0.04
C PRO A 108 15.84 3.58 -0.23
N GLN A 109 15.86 4.04 -1.49
CA GLN A 109 16.40 5.36 -1.87
C GLN A 109 15.53 6.49 -1.32
N ILE A 110 14.19 6.32 -1.41
CA ILE A 110 13.22 7.25 -0.81
C ILE A 110 13.43 7.35 0.70
N LEU A 111 13.50 6.20 1.38
CA LEU A 111 13.69 6.13 2.83
C LEU A 111 15.06 6.68 3.25
N GLN A 112 16.09 6.49 2.43
CA GLN A 112 17.43 7.02 2.69
C GLN A 112 17.42 8.54 2.78
N THR A 113 16.82 9.23 1.81
CA THR A 113 16.73 10.70 1.83
C THR A 113 15.81 11.20 2.94
N LEU A 114 14.61 10.60 3.08
CA LEU A 114 13.60 11.14 4.01
C LEU A 114 13.90 10.80 5.47
N CYS A 115 14.42 9.60 5.75
CA CYS A 115 14.52 9.09 7.11
C CYS A 115 15.93 9.14 7.71
N ILE A 116 17.00 9.35 6.94
CA ILE A 116 18.35 9.48 7.53
C ILE A 116 18.58 10.94 7.94
N GLY A 117 18.87 11.15 9.22
CA GLY A 117 19.08 12.48 9.80
C GLY A 117 17.82 13.02 10.48
N ASP A 118 17.53 14.30 10.25
CA ASP A 118 16.40 15.02 10.84
C ASP A 118 15.16 14.88 9.94
N VAL A 119 14.27 13.96 10.33
CA VAL A 119 13.09 13.56 9.54
C VAL A 119 12.20 14.74 9.21
N ASN A 120 11.93 15.63 10.17
CA ASN A 120 10.99 16.72 9.97
C ASN A 120 11.55 17.73 8.96
N LYS A 121 12.84 18.07 9.06
CA LYS A 121 13.51 18.91 8.07
C LYS A 121 13.58 18.26 6.70
N ASN A 122 13.81 16.95 6.63
CA ASN A 122 13.85 16.24 5.36
C ASN A 122 12.48 16.22 4.68
N LEU A 123 11.40 16.01 5.43
CA LEU A 123 10.03 16.05 4.91
C LEU A 123 9.64 17.46 4.42
N GLU A 124 10.06 18.52 5.13
CA GLU A 124 9.85 19.90 4.72
C GLU A 124 10.69 20.29 3.50
N ARG A 125 11.93 19.81 3.42
CA ARG A 125 12.87 20.13 2.34
C ARG A 125 12.56 19.36 1.06
N HIS A 126 12.21 18.07 1.17
CA HIS A 126 12.02 17.15 0.06
C HIS A 126 10.53 16.79 -0.11
N GLN A 127 9.67 17.81 -0.22
CA GLN A 127 8.22 17.63 -0.31
C GLN A 127 7.80 16.80 -1.53
N GLY A 128 8.50 16.97 -2.66
CA GLY A 128 8.28 16.16 -3.86
C GLY A 128 8.47 14.67 -3.60
N LEU A 129 9.57 14.31 -2.93
CA LEU A 129 9.87 12.92 -2.57
C LEU A 129 8.91 12.36 -1.52
N ALA A 130 8.52 13.17 -0.53
CA ALA A 130 7.49 12.79 0.44
C ALA A 130 6.14 12.50 -0.26
N ARG A 131 5.79 13.28 -1.28
CA ARG A 131 4.58 13.05 -2.09
C ARG A 131 4.67 11.76 -2.90
N ILE A 132 5.83 11.48 -3.52
CA ILE A 132 6.07 10.21 -4.23
C ILE A 132 5.87 9.02 -3.27
N LEU A 133 6.40 9.11 -2.04
CA LEU A 133 6.17 8.08 -1.03
C LEU A 133 4.67 7.90 -0.76
N CYS A 134 3.92 8.98 -0.55
CA CYS A 134 2.47 8.92 -0.37
C CYS A 134 1.75 8.32 -1.59
N GLN A 135 2.13 8.68 -2.82
CA GLN A 135 1.57 8.10 -4.05
C GLN A 135 1.85 6.60 -4.18
N LEU A 136 3.05 6.15 -3.79
CA LEU A 136 3.37 4.72 -3.70
C LEU A 136 2.47 4.01 -2.69
N LEU A 137 2.30 4.57 -1.48
CA LEU A 137 1.44 3.96 -0.44
C LEU A 137 -0.03 3.94 -0.87
N ASP A 138 -0.49 4.95 -1.60
CA ASP A 138 -1.83 5.00 -2.19
C ASP A 138 -2.04 3.88 -3.23
N PHE A 139 -1.10 3.74 -4.18
CA PHE A 139 -1.09 2.66 -5.15
C PHE A 139 -1.12 1.28 -4.48
N VAL A 140 -0.30 1.08 -3.44
CA VAL A 140 -0.23 -0.18 -2.67
C VAL A 140 -1.60 -0.55 -2.12
N PHE A 141 -2.30 0.41 -1.52
CA PHE A 141 -3.64 0.18 -1.00
C PHE A 141 -4.64 -0.17 -2.11
N GLU A 142 -4.65 0.61 -3.20
CA GLU A 142 -5.60 0.40 -4.30
C GLU A 142 -5.37 -0.96 -4.98
N PHE A 143 -4.12 -1.30 -5.28
CA PHE A 143 -3.75 -2.56 -5.89
C PHE A 143 -4.22 -3.74 -5.05
N ASP A 144 -3.89 -3.75 -3.75
CA ASP A 144 -4.24 -4.86 -2.87
C ASP A 144 -5.76 -4.95 -2.66
N SER A 145 -6.46 -3.81 -2.59
CA SER A 145 -7.92 -3.76 -2.49
C SER A 145 -8.61 -4.35 -3.73
N LEU A 146 -8.07 -4.07 -4.93
CA LEU A 146 -8.56 -4.67 -6.17
C LEU A 146 -8.24 -6.17 -6.23
N LYS A 147 -7.00 -6.55 -5.92
CA LYS A 147 -6.56 -7.95 -5.92
C LYS A 147 -7.41 -8.81 -4.99
N MET A 148 -7.77 -8.32 -3.80
CA MET A 148 -8.63 -9.04 -2.85
C MET A 148 -10.04 -9.30 -3.39
N LYS A 149 -10.52 -8.48 -4.34
CA LYS A 149 -11.84 -8.62 -4.99
C LYS A 149 -11.80 -9.47 -6.26
N THR A 150 -10.61 -9.89 -6.71
CA THR A 150 -10.40 -10.64 -7.97
C THR A 150 -9.84 -12.04 -7.70
N PRO A 151 -10.66 -12.99 -7.18
CA PRO A 151 -10.22 -14.36 -6.89
C PRO A 151 -9.73 -15.12 -8.14
N GLN A 152 -10.12 -14.69 -9.34
CA GLN A 152 -9.73 -15.28 -10.62
C GLN A 152 -8.21 -15.28 -10.83
N ILE A 153 -7.49 -14.28 -10.29
CA ILE A 153 -6.03 -14.15 -10.45
C ILE A 153 -5.30 -15.42 -10.01
N GLN A 154 -5.63 -15.95 -8.83
CA GLN A 154 -4.97 -17.16 -8.31
C GLN A 154 -5.35 -18.39 -9.13
N ASN A 155 -6.59 -18.48 -9.59
CA ASN A 155 -7.08 -19.61 -10.39
C ASN A 155 -6.40 -19.67 -11.76
N ASP A 156 -6.34 -18.54 -12.45
CA ASP A 156 -5.73 -18.41 -13.77
C ASP A 156 -4.23 -18.74 -13.71
N PHE A 157 -3.53 -18.18 -12.73
CA PHE A 157 -2.10 -18.44 -12.55
C PHE A 157 -1.82 -19.90 -12.15
N SER A 158 -2.67 -20.48 -11.31
CA SER A 158 -2.56 -21.91 -10.93
C SER A 158 -2.81 -22.83 -12.12
N TYR A 159 -3.71 -22.47 -13.04
CA TYR A 159 -3.89 -23.22 -14.29
C TYR A 159 -2.66 -23.09 -15.20
N TYR A 160 -2.13 -21.87 -15.38
CA TYR A 160 -0.91 -21.63 -16.14
C TYR A 160 0.27 -22.49 -15.67
N ARG A 161 0.51 -22.53 -14.36
CA ARG A 161 1.57 -23.39 -13.78
C ARG A 161 1.38 -24.86 -14.08
N ARG A 162 0.14 -25.36 -14.02
CA ARG A 162 -0.16 -26.76 -14.39
C ARG A 162 0.16 -27.02 -15.86
N CYS A 163 -0.17 -26.10 -16.76
CA CYS A 163 0.17 -26.21 -18.18
C CYS A 163 1.69 -26.17 -18.42
N LEU A 164 2.43 -25.31 -17.71
CA LEU A 164 3.90 -25.26 -17.78
C LEU A 164 4.53 -26.60 -17.38
N SER A 165 4.11 -27.17 -16.24
CA SER A 165 4.65 -28.44 -15.73
C SER A 165 4.41 -29.64 -16.66
N ARG A 166 3.41 -29.54 -17.54
CA ARG A 166 3.09 -30.56 -18.56
C ARG A 166 3.91 -30.40 -19.85
N GLY A 167 4.86 -29.46 -19.89
CA GLY A 167 5.74 -29.27 -21.04
C GLY A 167 5.14 -28.46 -22.19
N LYS A 168 4.04 -27.72 -21.98
CA LYS A 168 3.47 -26.88 -23.06
C LYS A 168 4.43 -25.80 -23.57
N LEU A 169 5.41 -25.37 -22.76
CA LEU A 169 6.50 -24.49 -23.20
C LEU A 169 7.78 -25.23 -23.61
N SER A 170 8.00 -26.47 -23.18
CA SER A 170 9.26 -27.18 -23.43
C SER A 170 9.42 -27.62 -24.88
N ASN A 171 8.33 -27.65 -25.65
CA ASN A 171 8.37 -28.04 -27.05
C ASN A 171 8.81 -26.90 -27.99
N GLU A 172 8.87 -25.65 -27.51
CA GLU A 172 9.15 -24.47 -28.34
C GLU A 172 10.38 -23.65 -27.90
N VAL A 173 10.92 -23.84 -26.69
CA VAL A 173 11.97 -22.98 -26.11
C VAL A 173 13.11 -23.80 -25.50
N ASP A 174 14.35 -23.28 -25.57
CA ASP A 174 15.53 -23.93 -24.97
C ASP A 174 15.33 -24.19 -23.46
N LEU A 175 15.94 -25.28 -22.97
CA LEU A 175 15.78 -25.80 -21.61
C LEU A 175 16.08 -24.74 -20.55
N LYS A 176 17.07 -23.87 -20.77
CA LYS A 176 17.40 -22.77 -19.86
C LYS A 176 16.26 -21.75 -19.72
N SER A 177 15.61 -21.40 -20.82
CA SER A 177 14.48 -20.46 -20.80
C SER A 177 13.27 -21.07 -20.10
N ALA A 178 13.03 -22.36 -20.29
CA ALA A 178 11.97 -23.08 -19.58
C ALA A 178 12.23 -23.13 -18.05
N MET A 179 13.49 -23.33 -17.62
CA MET A 179 13.87 -23.31 -16.20
C MET A 179 13.68 -21.92 -15.58
N ASN A 180 14.13 -20.86 -16.26
CA ASN A 180 13.96 -19.48 -15.79
C ASN A 180 12.48 -19.09 -15.66
N GLU A 181 11.66 -19.55 -16.60
CA GLU A 181 10.22 -19.33 -16.59
C GLU A 181 9.54 -20.06 -15.42
N ASP A 182 9.95 -21.29 -15.10
CA ASP A 182 9.43 -22.00 -13.94
C ASP A 182 9.83 -21.34 -12.61
N GLU A 183 11.09 -20.87 -12.50
CA GLU A 183 11.56 -20.12 -11.32
C GLU A 183 10.79 -18.81 -11.15
N LEU A 184 10.61 -18.03 -12.22
CA LEU A 184 9.80 -16.83 -12.20
C LEU A 184 8.35 -17.16 -11.80
N ALA A 185 7.79 -18.25 -12.32
CA ALA A 185 6.44 -18.66 -11.98
C ALA A 185 6.28 -19.03 -10.50
N ASN A 186 7.31 -19.60 -9.87
CA ASN A 186 7.32 -19.86 -8.42
C ASN A 186 7.24 -18.55 -7.63
N HIS A 187 8.04 -17.54 -7.99
CA HIS A 187 8.03 -16.25 -7.31
C HIS A 187 6.69 -15.50 -7.48
N VAL A 188 6.15 -15.48 -8.71
CA VAL A 188 4.83 -14.89 -8.98
C VAL A 188 3.73 -15.62 -8.21
N SER A 189 3.81 -16.95 -8.08
CA SER A 189 2.88 -17.73 -7.27
C SER A 189 2.93 -17.34 -5.79
N MET A 190 4.13 -17.14 -5.25
CA MET A 190 4.32 -16.74 -3.85
C MET A 190 3.78 -15.32 -3.62
N PHE A 191 4.01 -14.41 -4.56
CA PHE A 191 3.47 -13.06 -4.53
C PHE A 191 1.94 -13.10 -4.39
N TYR A 192 1.23 -13.79 -5.28
CA TYR A 192 -0.24 -13.82 -5.24
C TYR A 192 -0.86 -14.66 -4.11
N ALA A 193 -0.08 -15.51 -3.44
CA ALA A 193 -0.54 -16.28 -2.29
C ALA A 193 -0.94 -15.38 -1.12
N TYR A 194 -0.32 -14.20 -0.99
CA TYR A 194 -0.67 -13.23 0.04
C TYR A 194 -1.91 -12.42 -0.35
N PRO A 195 -2.85 -12.13 0.57
CA PRO A 195 -4.01 -11.26 0.29
C PRO A 195 -3.59 -9.86 -0.18
N THR A 196 -2.51 -9.34 0.37
CA THR A 196 -2.01 -7.95 0.23
C THR A 196 -0.54 -7.95 -0.20
N PRO A 197 -0.24 -8.39 -1.43
CA PRO A 197 1.12 -8.65 -1.86
C PRO A 197 1.98 -7.38 -1.99
N MET A 198 1.42 -6.23 -2.40
CA MET A 198 2.18 -4.98 -2.49
C MET A 198 2.50 -4.43 -1.09
N LEU A 199 1.54 -4.49 -0.17
CA LEU A 199 1.76 -4.06 1.21
C LEU A 199 2.81 -4.93 1.91
N LYS A 200 2.77 -6.25 1.70
CA LYS A 200 3.81 -7.15 2.19
C LYS A 200 5.19 -6.73 1.66
N THR A 201 5.31 -6.51 0.36
CA THR A 201 6.56 -6.10 -0.29
C THR A 201 7.11 -4.82 0.36
N VAL A 202 6.30 -3.76 0.43
CA VAL A 202 6.71 -2.48 1.05
C VAL A 202 7.09 -2.65 2.51
N THR A 203 6.34 -3.45 3.27
CA THR A 203 6.61 -3.69 4.70
C THR A 203 7.94 -4.43 4.91
N GLU A 204 8.23 -5.45 4.09
CA GLU A 204 9.46 -6.23 4.16
C GLU A 204 10.68 -5.40 3.77
N VAL A 205 10.60 -4.64 2.67
CA VAL A 205 11.66 -3.73 2.23
C VAL A 205 11.95 -2.68 3.29
N THR A 206 10.90 -2.08 3.87
CA THR A 206 11.07 -1.08 4.93
C THR A 206 11.70 -1.70 6.19
N THR A 207 11.28 -2.91 6.58
CA THR A 207 11.84 -3.62 7.73
C THR A 207 13.31 -3.98 7.51
N GLN A 208 13.66 -4.43 6.30
CA GLN A 208 15.04 -4.72 5.92
C GLN A 208 15.90 -3.46 5.96
N PHE A 209 15.43 -2.35 5.39
CA PHE A 209 16.11 -1.07 5.41
C PHE A 209 16.38 -0.59 6.85
N VAL A 210 15.38 -0.66 7.73
CA VAL A 210 15.50 -0.33 9.16
C VAL A 210 16.58 -1.19 9.83
N GLY A 211 16.62 -2.49 9.53
CA GLY A 211 17.62 -3.41 10.07
C GLY A 211 19.04 -3.10 9.60
N GLN A 212 19.21 -2.83 8.31
CA GLN A 212 20.51 -2.55 7.68
C GLN A 212 21.11 -1.21 8.14
N HIS A 213 20.31 -0.15 8.19
CA HIS A 213 20.78 1.21 8.51
C HIS A 213 20.63 1.58 9.99
N ARG A 214 19.97 0.74 10.80
CA ARG A 214 19.67 1.00 12.23
C ARG A 214 18.88 2.30 12.48
N VAL A 215 18.05 2.70 11.52
CA VAL A 215 17.26 3.95 11.53
C VAL A 215 15.80 3.74 11.94
N ARG A 216 15.54 2.75 12.81
CA ARG A 216 14.18 2.41 13.26
C ARG A 216 13.40 3.64 13.71
N ARG A 217 13.99 4.42 14.63
CA ARG A 217 13.34 5.60 15.21
C ARG A 217 12.92 6.60 14.13
N SER A 218 13.83 6.88 13.19
CA SER A 218 13.61 7.88 12.15
C SER A 218 12.56 7.43 11.13
N VAL A 219 12.56 6.15 10.74
CA VAL A 219 11.53 5.61 9.84
C VAL A 219 10.16 5.59 10.54
N SER A 220 10.11 5.17 11.81
CA SER A 220 8.87 5.22 12.60
C SER A 220 8.36 6.64 12.78
N GLU A 221 9.24 7.62 13.02
CA GLU A 221 8.89 9.04 13.08
C GLU A 221 8.33 9.52 11.73
N CYS A 222 8.99 9.18 10.61
CA CYS A 222 8.50 9.53 9.27
C CYS A 222 7.09 9.00 9.03
N LEU A 223 6.85 7.71 9.29
CA LEU A 223 5.54 7.08 9.09
C LEU A 223 4.46 7.66 10.02
N ALA A 224 4.81 7.96 11.28
CA ALA A 224 3.91 8.61 12.22
C ALA A 224 3.57 10.04 11.76
N THR A 225 4.55 10.77 11.23
CA THR A 225 4.36 12.10 10.63
C THR A 225 3.43 12.03 9.43
N LEU A 226 3.67 11.13 8.47
CA LEU A 226 2.77 10.96 7.32
C LEU A 226 1.34 10.62 7.74
N ALA A 227 1.16 9.67 8.67
CA ALA A 227 -0.15 9.31 9.20
C ALA A 227 -0.84 10.50 9.89
N GLY A 228 -0.08 11.27 10.67
CA GLY A 228 -0.56 12.48 11.33
C GLY A 228 -0.99 13.55 10.33
N VAL A 229 -0.16 13.88 9.34
CA VAL A 229 -0.46 14.89 8.32
C VAL A 229 -1.72 14.51 7.54
N CYS A 230 -1.83 13.26 7.09
CA CYS A 230 -3.04 12.78 6.42
C CYS A 230 -4.29 12.88 7.32
N TYR A 231 -4.18 12.54 8.61
CA TYR A 231 -5.29 12.70 9.56
C TYR A 231 -5.71 14.17 9.70
N HIS A 232 -4.77 15.10 9.87
CA HIS A 232 -5.06 16.52 10.01
C HIS A 232 -5.69 17.10 8.73
N THR A 233 -5.18 16.72 7.56
CA THR A 233 -5.75 17.10 6.26
C THR A 233 -7.19 16.62 6.11
N VAL A 234 -7.48 15.37 6.49
CA VAL A 234 -8.84 14.83 6.47
C VAL A 234 -9.74 15.51 7.50
N ASN A 235 -9.27 15.75 8.73
CA ASN A 235 -10.09 16.36 9.77
C ASN A 235 -10.39 17.85 9.48
N ASN A 236 -9.45 18.56 8.83
CA ASN A 236 -9.60 19.94 8.40
C ASN A 236 -10.53 20.11 7.19
N SER A 237 -10.86 19.04 6.46
CA SER A 237 -11.85 19.06 5.38
C SER A 237 -13.22 19.59 5.83
N LYS A 238 -13.61 19.36 7.10
CA LYS A 238 -14.83 19.90 7.70
C LYS A 238 -14.92 21.43 7.64
N LYS A 239 -13.76 22.10 7.62
CA LYS A 239 -13.64 23.56 7.59
C LYS A 239 -13.39 24.11 6.18
N LYS A 240 -13.03 23.25 5.22
CA LYS A 240 -12.71 23.62 3.83
C LYS A 240 -13.70 22.94 2.88
N PRO A 241 -14.87 23.57 2.59
CA PRO A 241 -15.90 22.97 1.73
C PRO A 241 -15.46 22.70 0.28
N ASN A 242 -14.30 23.23 -0.15
CA ASN A 242 -13.74 23.02 -1.49
C ASN A 242 -12.72 21.87 -1.56
N GLN A 243 -12.50 21.10 -0.49
CA GLN A 243 -11.57 19.99 -0.54
C GLN A 243 -12.10 18.86 -1.41
N ARG A 244 -11.26 18.37 -2.34
CA ARG A 244 -11.66 17.32 -3.28
C ARG A 244 -11.89 16.00 -2.53
N PRO A 245 -12.97 15.26 -2.84
CA PRO A 245 -13.20 13.92 -2.28
C PRO A 245 -12.03 12.96 -2.54
N GLU A 246 -11.37 13.10 -3.69
CA GLU A 246 -10.19 12.34 -4.09
C GLU A 246 -9.02 12.54 -3.11
N THR A 247 -8.70 13.79 -2.74
CA THR A 247 -7.65 14.11 -1.76
C THR A 247 -7.95 13.49 -0.39
N THR A 248 -9.24 13.42 -0.01
CA THR A 248 -9.66 12.80 1.26
C THR A 248 -9.46 11.28 1.21
N ALA A 249 -9.87 10.63 0.13
CA ALA A 249 -9.69 9.19 -0.05
C ALA A 249 -8.19 8.82 -0.07
N PHE A 250 -7.39 9.57 -0.83
CA PHE A 250 -5.93 9.47 -0.86
C PHE A 250 -5.32 9.54 0.54
N CYS A 251 -5.63 10.59 1.31
CA CYS A 251 -5.10 10.76 2.66
C CYS A 251 -5.51 9.62 3.60
N LEU A 252 -6.76 9.13 3.51
CA LEU A 252 -7.21 8.00 4.33
C LEU A 252 -6.43 6.71 4.01
N ARG A 253 -6.17 6.44 2.73
CA ARG A 253 -5.40 5.26 2.29
C ARG A 253 -3.94 5.34 2.75
N VAL A 254 -3.28 6.47 2.50
CA VAL A 254 -1.90 6.73 2.95
C VAL A 254 -1.78 6.64 4.47
N MET A 255 -2.75 7.21 5.21
CA MET A 255 -2.79 7.10 6.67
C MET A 255 -2.85 5.64 7.11
N VAL A 256 -3.74 4.83 6.55
CA VAL A 256 -3.90 3.41 6.93
C VAL A 256 -2.64 2.60 6.62
N ILE A 257 -2.06 2.75 5.43
CA ILE A 257 -0.85 2.02 5.06
C ILE A 257 0.33 2.44 5.95
N SER A 258 0.49 3.73 6.24
CA SER A 258 1.54 4.24 7.13
C SER A 258 1.41 3.65 8.55
N ILE A 259 0.18 3.55 9.06
CA ILE A 259 -0.11 2.92 10.35
C ILE A 259 0.29 1.44 10.35
N ILE A 260 -0.04 0.70 9.29
CA ILE A 260 0.27 -0.72 9.19
C ILE A 260 1.78 -0.93 9.17
N ILE A 261 2.52 -0.19 8.33
CA ILE A 261 3.97 -0.32 8.24
C ILE A 261 4.62 0.06 9.57
N TYR A 262 4.17 1.15 10.22
CA TYR A 262 4.64 1.54 11.55
C TYR A 262 4.45 0.40 12.57
N ASP A 263 3.28 -0.24 12.56
CA ASP A 263 2.97 -1.35 13.46
C ASP A 263 3.89 -2.57 13.26
N HIS A 264 4.43 -2.80 12.06
CA HIS A 264 5.40 -3.87 11.81
C HIS A 264 6.83 -3.51 12.25
N ILE A 265 7.20 -2.23 12.16
CA ILE A 265 8.55 -1.73 12.48
C ILE A 265 8.76 -1.57 14.00
N GLU A 266 7.77 -1.01 14.69
CA GLU A 266 7.89 -0.74 16.12
C GLU A 266 7.66 -2.00 16.96
N PRO A 267 8.54 -2.30 17.93
CA PRO A 267 8.40 -3.48 18.78
C PRO A 267 7.11 -3.52 19.61
N GLN A 268 6.55 -2.35 19.95
CA GLN A 268 5.32 -2.22 20.72
C GLN A 268 4.08 -1.97 19.82
N GLY A 269 4.29 -1.91 18.50
CA GLY A 269 3.25 -1.65 17.52
C GLY A 269 2.70 -0.23 17.49
N ALA A 270 1.61 -0.02 16.75
CA ALA A 270 0.91 1.25 16.66
C ALA A 270 -0.16 1.42 17.74
N PHE A 271 -0.55 0.33 18.42
CA PHE A 271 -1.74 0.24 19.28
C PHE A 271 -1.49 0.49 20.77
N TYR A 272 -0.23 0.60 21.20
CA TYR A 272 0.12 0.90 22.59
C TYR A 272 -0.22 2.36 22.94
N LYS A 273 -0.55 2.61 24.21
CA LYS A 273 -1.06 3.93 24.67
C LYS A 273 -0.11 5.10 24.44
N ALA A 274 1.20 4.86 24.40
CA ALA A 274 2.20 5.91 24.22
C ALA A 274 2.64 6.07 22.76
N SER A 275 1.99 5.37 21.82
CA SER A 275 2.17 5.54 20.38
C SER A 275 1.94 7.01 19.99
N PRO A 276 2.77 7.57 19.09
CA PRO A 276 2.52 8.89 18.53
C PRO A 276 1.29 8.89 17.62
N ILE A 277 0.88 7.72 17.11
CA ILE A 277 -0.28 7.57 16.24
C ILE A 277 -1.55 7.40 17.07
N ASN A 278 -2.50 8.32 16.90
CA ASN A 278 -3.81 8.24 17.56
C ASN A 278 -4.78 7.33 16.77
N ILE A 279 -4.61 6.02 16.91
CA ILE A 279 -5.42 5.00 16.21
C ILE A 279 -6.93 5.20 16.39
N LYS A 280 -7.37 5.57 17.59
CA LYS A 280 -8.79 5.78 17.89
C LYS A 280 -9.38 6.89 17.01
N ASN A 281 -8.65 8.00 16.87
CA ASN A 281 -9.09 9.11 16.04
C ASN A 281 -8.92 8.81 14.54
N SER A 282 -7.87 8.10 14.13
CA SER A 282 -7.71 7.63 12.75
C SER A 282 -8.87 6.74 12.31
N VAL A 283 -9.28 5.77 13.13
CA VAL A 283 -10.41 4.89 12.80
C VAL A 283 -11.74 5.66 12.77
N LYS A 284 -11.95 6.61 13.70
CA LYS A 284 -13.11 7.51 13.62
C LYS A 284 -13.12 8.36 12.36
N ALA A 285 -11.96 8.85 11.91
CA ALA A 285 -11.84 9.62 10.68
C ALA A 285 -12.23 8.76 9.47
N ILE A 286 -11.79 7.49 9.41
CA ILE A 286 -12.19 6.54 8.36
C ILE A 286 -13.73 6.42 8.30
N HIS A 287 -14.40 6.20 9.43
CA HIS A 287 -15.87 6.09 9.44
C HIS A 287 -16.61 7.40 9.14
N THR A 288 -15.99 8.55 9.45
CA THR A 288 -16.64 9.87 9.29
C THR A 288 -16.48 10.43 7.87
N PHE A 289 -15.33 10.20 7.26
CA PHE A 289 -14.92 10.85 6.00
C PHE A 289 -14.69 9.88 4.85
N GLY A 290 -14.58 8.58 5.15
CA GLY A 290 -14.44 7.56 4.12
C GLY A 290 -15.70 7.44 3.28
N ASN A 291 -15.51 7.09 2.00
CA ASN A 291 -16.62 6.78 1.11
C ASN A 291 -17.09 5.32 1.34
N THR A 292 -18.28 4.98 0.83
CA THR A 292 -18.89 3.65 1.01
C THR A 292 -18.03 2.50 0.45
N THR A 293 -17.22 2.77 -0.58
CA THR A 293 -16.43 1.75 -1.26
C THR A 293 -15.11 1.46 -0.55
N ASP A 294 -14.44 2.50 -0.03
CA ASP A 294 -13.11 2.42 0.57
C ASP A 294 -13.16 2.13 2.07
N THR A 295 -14.17 2.64 2.79
CA THR A 295 -14.28 2.46 4.25
C THR A 295 -14.16 0.99 4.69
N PRO A 296 -14.89 0.04 4.06
CA PRO A 296 -14.75 -1.37 4.42
C PRO A 296 -13.35 -1.93 4.11
N ASN A 297 -12.73 -1.49 3.02
CA ASN A 297 -11.38 -1.93 2.63
C ASN A 297 -10.32 -1.37 3.60
N LEU A 298 -10.44 -0.11 4.02
CA LEU A 298 -9.56 0.56 4.98
C LEU A 298 -9.59 -0.15 6.34
N ILE A 299 -10.80 -0.44 6.84
CA ILE A 299 -10.99 -1.16 8.11
C ILE A 299 -10.48 -2.60 8.00
N SER A 300 -10.76 -3.28 6.89
CA SER A 300 -10.24 -4.64 6.64
C SER A 300 -8.71 -4.66 6.58
N ALA A 301 -8.10 -3.65 5.95
CA ALA A 301 -6.66 -3.53 5.87
C ALA A 301 -6.02 -3.42 7.28
N LEU A 302 -6.57 -2.56 8.15
CA LEU A 302 -6.16 -2.47 9.55
C LEU A 302 -6.39 -3.77 10.31
N ARG A 303 -7.51 -4.47 10.05
CA ARG A 303 -7.87 -5.69 10.78
C ARG A 303 -6.97 -6.87 10.48
N PHE A 304 -6.57 -7.05 9.22
CA PHE A 304 -5.89 -8.27 8.77
C PHE A 304 -4.40 -8.10 8.52
N ASN A 305 -3.89 -6.87 8.33
CA ASN A 305 -2.48 -6.64 8.02
C ASN A 305 -1.67 -6.08 9.18
N THR A 306 -2.31 -5.72 10.30
CA THR A 306 -1.59 -5.27 11.49
C THR A 306 -1.06 -6.45 12.30
N LYS A 307 0.10 -6.26 12.91
CA LYS A 307 0.81 -7.24 13.71
C LYS A 307 0.33 -7.26 15.16
N HIS A 308 0.14 -6.09 15.78
CA HIS A 308 -0.11 -5.98 17.23
C HIS A 308 -1.59 -5.73 17.60
N LEU A 309 -2.51 -5.66 16.62
CA LEU A 309 -3.93 -5.44 16.90
C LEU A 309 -4.52 -6.49 17.86
N ASN A 310 -4.10 -7.75 17.71
CA ASN A 310 -4.63 -8.86 18.50
C ASN A 310 -3.96 -9.04 19.87
N ASP A 311 -2.90 -8.29 20.17
CA ASP A 311 -2.14 -8.42 21.41
C ASP A 311 -3.00 -8.14 22.66
N ALA A 312 -2.63 -8.76 23.78
CA ALA A 312 -3.33 -8.57 25.05
C ALA A 312 -3.23 -7.12 25.58
N THR A 313 -2.17 -6.41 25.20
CA THR A 313 -1.89 -5.01 25.56
C THR A 313 -2.77 -4.02 24.80
N THR A 314 -3.32 -4.41 23.65
CA THR A 314 -4.13 -3.55 22.80
C THR A 314 -5.49 -3.25 23.45
N PRO A 315 -5.86 -1.96 23.62
CA PRO A 315 -7.11 -1.57 24.27
C PRO A 315 -8.36 -2.21 23.64
N LYS A 316 -9.22 -2.82 24.46
CA LYS A 316 -10.47 -3.47 24.00
C LYS A 316 -11.36 -2.54 23.18
N THR A 317 -11.40 -1.26 23.54
CA THR A 317 -12.17 -0.24 22.82
C THR A 317 -11.73 -0.09 21.36
N ILE A 318 -10.42 -0.18 21.08
CA ILE A 318 -9.88 -0.10 19.71
C ILE A 318 -10.20 -1.39 18.95
N LYS A 319 -10.08 -2.56 19.60
CA LYS A 319 -10.46 -3.84 19.00
C LYS A 319 -11.93 -3.84 18.58
N THR A 320 -12.83 -3.36 19.45
CA THR A 320 -14.26 -3.26 19.14
C THR A 320 -14.50 -2.26 18.00
N LEU A 321 -13.83 -1.10 18.01
CA LEU A 321 -14.00 -0.10 16.96
C LEU A 321 -13.63 -0.62 15.56
N ILE A 322 -12.51 -1.35 15.45
CA ILE A 322 -12.07 -1.98 14.18
C ILE A 322 -12.93 -3.20 13.82
N ALA A 323 -13.44 -3.93 14.82
CA ALA A 323 -14.31 -5.09 14.59
C ALA A 323 -15.73 -4.71 14.16
N THR A 324 -16.17 -3.48 14.46
CA THR A 324 -17.49 -2.96 14.06
C THR A 324 -17.40 -2.54 12.59
N THR A 325 -17.56 -3.51 11.68
CA THR A 325 -17.83 -3.22 10.28
C THR A 325 -19.20 -2.56 10.19
N ALA A 326 -19.22 -1.32 9.67
CA ALA A 326 -20.40 -0.74 9.06
C ALA A 326 -20.75 -1.52 7.79
#